data_AF-A0A8D9L461-F1
#
_entry.id   AF-A0A8D9L461-F1
#
_cell.length_a   1.000
_cell.length_b   1.000
_cell.length_c   1.000
_cell.angle_alpha   90.00
_cell.angle_beta   90.00
_cell.angle_gamma   90.00
#
_symmetry.space_group_name_H-M   'P 1'
#
loop_
_entity.id
_entity.type
_entity.pdbx_description
1 polymer ?
#
loop_
_entity_poly.entity_id
_entity_poly.type
_entity_poly.pdbx_seq_one_letter_code
_entity_poly.pdbx_strand_id
1 'polypeptide(L)'
;MIVLILGELCVRYSVIGEYRFVFLPDSYYYFRLVPDKVIYFSWIAFYAALVVTCLCKNKESWAGKKRLALGISQFIILGLIFWKGFDLYGEQKSYRLKMMDYFTRTEQWDRILVSCKEPTTNQLYLCYQNMALARKGILADEAFKYTQHGPRGLMVAWNKSTTISALLSDVYFTMGNVAAAQEMAFESNIGALCDGNPRMTQRLVQTNLIYGAYPVAEKYIAVLENTFYYKDWAKAQRKFLYNDEAVETDPLLGNMRRNLLAENHLIQMDGFDTDLIRLAEQNPSNKAAFHYAGVFYLLAKDVMRFKTLVETYYGTDLLPSLPVSFQEAVIILSEKDPDYWKRFGVSESIVGRFTDYKRQVLAGRNNSNALPGLMYRSYGDTYWYYYMFK
;
A
#
# COMPACT_ATOMS: atom_id res chain seq x y z
N MET A 1 43.36 -9.01 18.16
CA MET A 1 43.48 -9.88 19.36
C MET A 1 42.23 -9.77 20.24
N ILE A 2 41.86 -8.58 20.72
CA ILE A 2 40.67 -8.37 21.59
C ILE A 2 39.37 -8.88 20.93
N VAL A 3 39.12 -8.56 19.66
CA VAL A 3 37.90 -9.00 18.94
C VAL A 3 37.78 -10.52 18.84
N LEU A 4 38.89 -11.24 18.63
CA LEU A 4 38.90 -12.70 18.56
C LEU A 4 38.60 -13.32 19.92
N ILE A 5 39.20 -12.77 20.99
CA ILE A 5 38.97 -13.23 22.36
C ILE A 5 37.52 -12.96 22.79
N LEU A 6 37.00 -11.76 22.53
CA LEU A 6 35.60 -11.42 22.82
C LEU A 6 34.63 -12.28 22.02
N GLY A 7 34.93 -12.54 20.74
CA GLY A 7 34.13 -13.42 19.90
C GLY A 7 34.08 -14.85 20.43
N GLU A 8 35.22 -15.40 20.83
CA GLU A 8 35.32 -16.72 21.46
C GLU A 8 34.51 -16.80 22.76
N LEU A 9 34.62 -15.78 23.61
CA LEU A 9 33.85 -15.68 24.85
C LEU A 9 32.34 -15.60 24.56
N CYS A 10 31.91 -14.87 23.54
CA CYS A 10 30.49 -14.78 23.17
C CYS A 10 29.89 -16.14 22.78
N VAL A 11 30.63 -16.98 22.04
CA VAL A 11 30.18 -18.34 21.71
C VAL A 11 30.19 -19.24 22.93
N ARG A 12 31.28 -19.17 23.72
CA ARG A 12 31.48 -20.02 24.90
C ARG A 12 30.46 -19.78 26.01
N TYR A 13 29.99 -18.55 26.16
CA TYR A 13 28.90 -18.18 27.09
C TYR A 13 27.52 -18.17 26.43
N SER A 14 27.39 -18.69 25.22
CA SER A 14 26.12 -18.82 24.49
C SER A 14 25.37 -17.49 24.30
N VAL A 15 26.09 -16.36 24.28
CA VAL A 15 25.54 -15.07 23.88
C VAL A 15 25.20 -15.09 22.39
N ILE A 16 26.01 -15.78 21.59
CA ILE A 16 25.78 -16.04 20.17
C ILE A 16 26.00 -17.54 19.92
N GLY A 17 25.01 -18.22 19.31
CA GLY A 17 24.98 -19.68 19.23
C GLY A 17 25.98 -20.32 18.26
N GLU A 18 26.56 -19.57 17.33
CA GLU A 18 27.45 -20.13 16.31
C GLU A 18 28.62 -19.19 15.96
N TYR A 19 29.79 -19.77 15.70
CA TYR A 19 30.99 -19.04 15.29
C TYR A 19 30.81 -18.22 14.00
N ARG A 20 29.99 -18.70 13.06
CA ARG A 20 29.70 -17.94 11.83
C ARG A 20 29.02 -16.61 12.12
N PHE A 21 28.10 -16.54 13.08
CA PHE A 21 27.40 -15.28 13.41
C PHE A 21 28.29 -14.27 14.12
N VAL A 22 29.37 -14.74 14.75
CA VAL A 22 30.36 -13.90 15.45
C VAL A 22 31.39 -13.31 14.49
N PHE A 23 31.90 -14.12 13.56
CA PHE A 23 33.06 -13.74 12.74
C PHE A 23 32.74 -13.44 11.27
N LEU A 24 31.60 -13.91 10.77
CA LEU A 24 31.14 -13.69 9.40
C LEU A 24 29.93 -12.74 9.38
N PRO A 25 29.58 -12.17 8.21
CA PRO A 25 28.44 -11.27 8.12
C PRO A 25 27.09 -12.01 8.13
N ASP A 26 27.09 -13.34 8.33
CA ASP A 26 25.91 -14.20 8.43
C ASP A 26 24.92 -13.72 9.49
N SER A 27 25.37 -13.02 10.53
CA SER A 27 24.48 -12.44 11.55
C SER A 27 23.60 -11.31 11.02
N TYR A 28 24.01 -10.67 9.92
CA TYR A 28 23.19 -9.67 9.21
C TYR A 28 22.23 -10.30 8.20
N TYR A 29 22.27 -11.62 8.03
CA TYR A 29 21.38 -12.37 7.16
C TYR A 29 20.44 -13.24 7.97
N TYR A 30 19.31 -13.63 7.38
CA TYR A 30 18.35 -14.46 8.10
C TYR A 30 18.93 -15.84 8.39
N PHE A 31 19.01 -16.21 9.67
CA PHE A 31 19.73 -17.40 10.16
C PHE A 31 19.27 -18.74 9.54
N ARG A 32 18.04 -18.81 9.00
CA ARG A 32 17.51 -20.00 8.32
C ARG A 32 17.77 -20.04 6.82
N LEU A 33 18.22 -18.94 6.21
CA LEU A 33 18.51 -18.87 4.79
C LEU A 33 20.02 -18.90 4.56
N VAL A 34 20.45 -19.59 3.52
CA VAL A 34 21.85 -19.54 3.09
C VAL A 34 22.08 -18.20 2.41
N PRO A 35 22.99 -17.37 2.93
CA PRO A 35 23.26 -16.08 2.33
C PRO A 35 23.92 -16.22 0.96
N ASP A 36 23.55 -15.35 0.02
CA ASP A 36 24.25 -15.25 -1.24
C ASP A 36 25.67 -14.70 -1.02
N LYS A 37 26.61 -15.08 -1.90
CA LYS A 37 28.04 -14.78 -1.77
C LYS A 37 28.35 -13.29 -1.66
N VAL A 38 27.42 -12.44 -2.12
CA VAL A 38 27.54 -10.98 -2.06
C VAL A 38 27.71 -10.46 -0.62
N ILE A 39 27.12 -11.10 0.40
CA ILE A 39 27.21 -10.56 1.77
C ILE A 39 28.66 -10.55 2.27
N TYR A 40 29.45 -11.53 1.83
CA TYR A 40 30.85 -11.69 2.22
C TYR A 40 31.77 -10.68 1.52
N PHE A 41 31.32 -10.09 0.41
CA PHE A 41 32.13 -9.13 -0.34
C PHE A 41 32.50 -7.92 0.53
N SER A 42 31.53 -7.36 1.26
CA SER A 42 31.78 -6.22 2.16
C SER A 42 32.79 -6.56 3.26
N TRP A 43 32.70 -7.77 3.81
CA TRP A 43 33.61 -8.29 4.83
C TRP A 43 35.02 -8.52 4.30
N ILE A 44 35.15 -9.18 3.15
CA ILE A 44 36.44 -9.40 2.48
C ILE A 44 37.08 -8.07 2.08
N ALA A 45 36.31 -7.13 1.54
CA ALA A 45 36.80 -5.82 1.14
C ALA A 45 37.35 -5.03 2.33
N PHE A 46 36.70 -5.09 3.50
CA PHE A 46 37.18 -4.43 4.71
C PHE A 46 38.55 -4.99 5.16
N TYR A 47 38.69 -6.31 5.26
CA TYR A 47 39.96 -6.93 5.66
C TYR A 47 41.05 -6.69 4.60
N ALA A 48 40.72 -6.76 3.32
CA ALA A 48 41.65 -6.43 2.24
C ALA A 48 42.14 -4.98 2.33
N ALA A 49 41.24 -4.02 2.62
CA ALA A 49 41.61 -2.61 2.82
C ALA A 49 42.55 -2.41 4.03
N LEU A 50 42.31 -3.12 5.14
CA LEU A 50 43.22 -3.11 6.30
C LEU A 50 44.61 -3.66 5.95
N VAL A 51 44.68 -4.78 5.22
CA VAL A 51 45.95 -5.37 4.79
C VAL A 51 46.71 -4.40 3.88
N VAL A 52 46.04 -3.82 2.87
CA VAL A 52 46.64 -2.82 1.97
C VAL A 52 47.16 -1.62 2.78
N THR A 53 46.40 -1.13 3.75
CA THR A 53 46.80 0.00 4.60
C THR A 53 48.04 -0.33 5.43
N CYS A 54 48.12 -1.52 6.04
CA CYS A 54 49.29 -1.99 6.77
C CYS A 54 50.53 -2.12 5.87
N LEU A 55 50.37 -2.67 4.66
CA LEU A 55 51.46 -2.79 3.69
C LEU A 55 51.95 -1.42 3.18
N CYS A 56 51.06 -0.43 3.07
CA CYS A 56 51.41 0.94 2.70
C CYS A 56 52.08 1.73 3.84
N LYS A 57 51.81 1.38 5.11
CA LYS A 57 52.34 2.08 6.30
C LYS A 57 53.85 1.95 6.45
N ASN A 58 54.45 0.85 5.97
CA ASN A 58 55.90 0.61 5.98
C ASN A 58 56.70 1.44 4.95
N LYS A 59 56.07 2.38 4.24
CA LYS A 59 56.75 3.30 3.31
C LYS A 59 56.68 4.74 3.86
N GLU A 60 57.48 5.03 4.88
CA GLU A 60 57.50 6.34 5.57
C GLU A 60 57.88 7.55 4.69
N SER A 61 58.44 7.38 3.48
CA SER A 61 58.93 8.50 2.65
C SER A 61 57.90 9.16 1.72
N TRP A 62 56.61 8.84 1.83
CA TRP A 62 55.60 9.36 0.90
C TRP A 62 55.17 10.79 1.27
N ALA A 63 55.67 11.77 0.51
CA ALA A 63 55.29 13.19 0.58
C ALA A 63 53.76 13.38 0.59
N GLY A 64 53.25 14.37 1.33
CA GLY A 64 51.81 14.56 1.61
C GLY A 64 50.88 14.51 0.38
N LYS A 65 51.36 14.95 -0.79
CA LYS A 65 50.59 14.86 -2.07
C LYS A 65 50.30 13.42 -2.50
N LYS A 66 51.22 12.46 -2.28
CA LYS A 66 51.01 11.05 -2.63
C LYS A 66 50.06 10.34 -1.66
N ARG A 67 50.07 10.71 -0.38
CA ARG A 67 49.09 10.23 0.62
C ARG A 67 47.68 10.72 0.30
N LEU A 68 47.54 11.99 -0.09
CA LEU A 68 46.27 12.55 -0.54
C LEU A 68 45.75 11.84 -1.79
N ALA A 69 46.60 11.60 -2.79
CA ALA A 69 46.23 10.87 -4.01
C ALA A 69 45.76 9.43 -3.71
N LEU A 70 46.43 8.74 -2.78
CA LEU A 70 46.02 7.39 -2.35
C LEU A 70 44.64 7.43 -1.68
N GLY A 71 44.39 8.37 -0.77
CA GLY A 71 43.09 8.55 -0.14
C GLY A 71 41.98 8.82 -1.16
N ILE A 72 42.22 9.73 -2.11
CA ILE A 72 41.27 10.01 -3.21
C ILE A 72 41.01 8.76 -4.05
N SER A 73 42.05 7.99 -4.40
CA SER A 73 41.87 6.74 -5.16
C SER A 73 41.04 5.70 -4.42
N GLN A 74 41.17 5.61 -3.09
CA GLN A 74 40.36 4.70 -2.27
C GLN A 74 38.89 5.12 -2.28
N PHE A 75 38.59 6.42 -2.16
CA PHE A 75 37.22 6.92 -2.27
C PHE A 75 36.62 6.69 -3.66
N ILE A 76 37.41 6.89 -4.73
CA ILE A 76 36.96 6.59 -6.11
C ILE A 76 36.66 5.10 -6.27
N ILE A 77 37.55 4.22 -5.81
CA ILE A 77 37.35 2.76 -5.88
C ILE A 77 36.11 2.34 -5.08
N LEU A 78 35.93 2.87 -3.87
CA LEU A 78 34.73 2.62 -3.06
C LEU A 78 33.46 3.10 -3.76
N GLY A 79 33.49 4.30 -4.38
CA GLY A 79 32.38 4.83 -5.17
C GLY A 79 32.04 3.95 -6.36
N LEU A 80 33.04 3.46 -7.10
CA LEU A 80 32.85 2.55 -8.24
C LEU A 80 32.31 1.18 -7.81
N ILE A 81 32.82 0.64 -6.69
CA ILE A 81 32.33 -0.60 -6.10
C ILE A 81 30.87 -0.44 -5.67
N PHE A 82 30.53 0.67 -5.02
CA PHE A 82 29.16 0.95 -4.58
C PHE A 82 28.21 1.12 -5.77
N TRP A 83 28.62 1.88 -6.79
CA TRP A 83 27.86 2.06 -8.03
C TRP A 83 27.58 0.70 -8.70
N LYS A 84 28.64 -0.08 -8.95
CA LYS A 84 28.54 -1.38 -9.61
C LYS A 84 27.77 -2.39 -8.75
N GLY A 85 27.90 -2.32 -7.42
CA GLY A 85 27.15 -3.13 -6.47
C GLY A 85 25.66 -2.78 -6.47
N PHE A 86 25.31 -1.49 -6.53
CA PHE A 86 23.93 -1.04 -6.64
C PHE A 86 23.31 -1.49 -7.97
N ASP A 87 24.02 -1.39 -9.08
CA ASP A 87 23.51 -1.85 -10.39
C ASP A 87 23.32 -3.38 -10.45
N LEU A 88 24.21 -4.16 -9.81
CA LEU A 88 24.16 -5.63 -9.82
C LEU A 88 23.17 -6.23 -8.81
N TYR A 89 23.08 -5.66 -7.61
CA TYR A 89 22.32 -6.22 -6.49
C TYR A 89 21.14 -5.34 -6.05
N GLY A 90 21.03 -4.12 -6.58
CA GLY A 90 19.90 -3.24 -6.32
C GLY A 90 18.62 -3.79 -6.93
N GLU A 91 17.58 -3.91 -6.09
CA GLU A 91 16.28 -4.41 -6.53
C GLU A 91 15.46 -3.29 -7.19
N GLN A 92 15.95 -2.77 -8.32
CA GLN A 92 15.40 -1.58 -8.98
C GLN A 92 13.93 -1.77 -9.40
N LYS A 93 13.53 -3.02 -9.70
CA LYS A 93 12.15 -3.38 -10.05
C LYS A 93 11.17 -3.12 -8.90
N SER A 94 11.59 -3.26 -7.64
CA SER A 94 10.72 -3.06 -6.47
C SER A 94 10.76 -1.62 -5.93
N TYR A 95 11.64 -0.76 -6.47
CA TYR A 95 11.82 0.61 -6.01
C TYR A 95 10.52 1.41 -6.03
N ARG A 96 9.76 1.35 -7.13
CA ARG A 96 8.47 2.05 -7.25
C ARG A 96 7.46 1.56 -6.21
N LEU A 97 7.39 0.25 -5.97
CA LEU A 97 6.53 -0.30 -4.92
C LEU A 97 6.93 0.20 -3.52
N LYS A 98 8.23 0.23 -3.21
CA LYS A 98 8.77 0.76 -1.95
C LYS A 98 8.45 2.25 -1.77
N MET A 99 8.51 3.04 -2.85
CA MET A 99 8.09 4.45 -2.81
C MET A 99 6.59 4.59 -2.52
N MET A 100 5.74 3.79 -3.14
CA MET A 100 4.29 3.83 -2.89
C MET A 100 3.93 3.43 -1.46
N ASP A 101 4.62 2.41 -0.93
CA ASP A 101 4.49 2.00 0.46
C ASP A 101 4.89 3.14 1.42
N TYR A 102 6.00 3.83 1.12
CA TYR A 102 6.46 4.99 1.88
C TYR A 102 5.49 6.18 1.82
N PHE A 103 4.97 6.51 0.64
CA PHE A 103 3.98 7.58 0.48
C PHE A 103 2.68 7.27 1.21
N THR A 104 2.25 6.01 1.19
CA THR A 104 1.07 5.56 1.96
C THR A 104 1.29 5.76 3.45
N ARG A 105 2.45 5.32 3.96
CA ARG A 105 2.81 5.45 5.37
C ARG A 105 2.87 6.91 5.85
N THR A 106 3.27 7.81 4.97
CA THR A 106 3.41 9.24 5.26
C THR A 106 2.22 10.07 4.78
N GLU A 107 1.13 9.40 4.38
CA GLU A 107 -0.12 10.00 3.90
C GLU A 107 0.05 10.99 2.73
N GLN A 108 1.06 10.77 1.88
CA GLN A 108 1.36 11.58 0.69
C GLN A 108 0.53 11.12 -0.52
N TRP A 109 -0.80 11.19 -0.40
CA TRP A 109 -1.75 10.68 -1.40
C TRP A 109 -1.55 11.28 -2.79
N ASP A 110 -1.29 12.58 -2.88
CA ASP A 110 -1.07 13.26 -4.16
C ASP A 110 0.16 12.72 -4.91
N ARG A 111 1.22 12.34 -4.19
CA ARG A 111 2.42 11.77 -4.83
C ARG A 111 2.16 10.38 -5.39
N ILE A 112 1.30 9.59 -4.74
CA ILE A 112 0.85 8.30 -5.27
C ILE A 112 0.10 8.54 -6.58
N LEU A 113 -0.86 9.46 -6.58
CA LEU A 113 -1.67 9.77 -7.77
C LEU A 113 -0.82 10.30 -8.93
N VAL A 114 0.16 11.18 -8.67
CA VAL A 114 1.11 11.63 -9.69
C VAL A 114 1.92 10.46 -10.24
N SER A 115 2.39 9.57 -9.37
CA SER A 115 3.16 8.38 -9.75
C SER A 115 2.33 7.35 -10.54
N CYS A 116 1.01 7.41 -10.48
CA CYS A 116 0.09 6.49 -11.16
C CYS A 116 -0.51 7.03 -12.46
N LYS A 117 -0.08 8.20 -12.94
CA LYS A 117 -0.54 8.74 -14.23
C LYS A 117 -0.07 7.90 -15.42
N GLU A 118 1.07 7.25 -15.32
CA GLU A 118 1.57 6.36 -16.35
C GLU A 118 0.80 5.03 -16.34
N PRO A 119 0.34 4.55 -17.51
CA PRO A 119 -0.36 3.28 -17.60
C PRO A 119 0.43 2.12 -17.00
N THR A 120 -0.24 1.29 -16.22
CA THR A 120 0.38 0.12 -15.58
C THR A 120 -0.59 -1.05 -15.50
N THR A 121 -0.08 -2.26 -15.70
CA THR A 121 -0.81 -3.51 -15.48
C THR A 121 -0.60 -4.08 -14.08
N ASN A 122 0.26 -3.45 -13.26
CA ASN A 122 0.58 -3.94 -11.93
C ASN A 122 -0.54 -3.61 -10.94
N GLN A 123 -1.27 -4.65 -10.52
CA GLN A 123 -2.41 -4.54 -9.61
C GLN A 123 -2.06 -3.89 -8.27
N LEU A 124 -0.83 -4.04 -7.78
CA LEU A 124 -0.40 -3.41 -6.53
C LEU A 124 -0.40 -1.89 -6.63
N TYR A 125 0.04 -1.36 -7.77
CA TYR A 125 0.04 0.08 -8.02
C TYR A 125 -1.39 0.62 -8.13
N LEU A 126 -2.30 -0.18 -8.68
CA LEU A 126 -3.71 0.16 -8.74
C LEU A 126 -4.36 0.17 -7.35
N CYS A 127 -4.00 -0.77 -6.47
CA CYS A 127 -4.48 -0.75 -5.08
C CYS A 127 -4.07 0.53 -4.36
N TYR A 128 -2.80 0.93 -4.47
CA TYR A 128 -2.32 2.18 -3.89
C TYR A 128 -3.02 3.41 -4.47
N GLN A 129 -3.24 3.44 -5.78
CA GLN A 129 -3.97 4.51 -6.46
C GLN A 129 -5.41 4.62 -5.94
N ASN A 130 -6.15 3.51 -5.95
CA ASN A 130 -7.55 3.51 -5.53
C ASN A 130 -7.70 3.80 -4.03
N MET A 131 -6.76 3.33 -3.21
CA MET A 131 -6.66 3.71 -1.80
C MET A 131 -6.41 5.21 -1.63
N ALA A 132 -5.49 5.81 -2.41
CA ALA A 132 -5.25 7.24 -2.36
C ALA A 132 -6.48 8.06 -2.77
N LEU A 133 -7.21 7.63 -3.82
CA LEU A 133 -8.48 8.26 -4.20
C LEU A 133 -9.54 8.13 -3.10
N ALA A 134 -9.63 6.98 -2.44
CA ALA A 134 -10.56 6.74 -1.34
C ALA A 134 -10.23 7.61 -0.12
N ARG A 135 -8.95 7.70 0.27
CA ARG A 135 -8.49 8.57 1.37
C ARG A 135 -8.73 10.05 1.10
N LYS A 136 -8.77 10.46 -0.18
CA LYS A 136 -9.17 11.81 -0.60
C LYS A 136 -10.69 12.00 -0.76
N GLY A 137 -11.49 10.93 -0.61
CA GLY A 137 -12.94 10.99 -0.74
C GLY A 137 -13.47 11.08 -2.17
N ILE A 138 -12.63 10.84 -3.18
CA ILE A 138 -12.94 11.07 -4.62
C ILE A 138 -12.86 9.79 -5.47
N LEU A 139 -12.84 8.61 -4.84
CA LEU A 139 -12.73 7.32 -5.54
C LEU A 139 -13.80 7.14 -6.62
N ALA A 140 -15.08 7.31 -6.29
CA ALA A 140 -16.16 7.11 -7.24
C ALA A 140 -16.22 8.22 -8.32
N ASP A 141 -15.59 9.37 -8.12
CA ASP A 141 -15.55 10.44 -9.12
C ASP A 141 -14.38 10.30 -10.10
N GLU A 142 -13.23 9.82 -9.61
CA GLU A 142 -11.98 9.88 -10.36
C GLU A 142 -11.38 8.52 -10.72
N ALA A 143 -11.94 7.39 -10.28
CA ALA A 143 -11.38 6.06 -10.53
C ALA A 143 -10.99 5.84 -12.01
N PHE A 144 -11.85 6.24 -12.95
CA PHE A 144 -11.63 6.02 -14.39
C PHE A 144 -10.74 7.06 -15.07
N LYS A 145 -10.38 8.15 -14.39
CA LYS A 145 -9.33 9.07 -14.86
C LYS A 145 -7.93 8.43 -14.82
N TYR A 146 -7.83 7.32 -14.09
CA TYR A 146 -6.60 6.54 -13.96
C TYR A 146 -6.75 5.16 -14.59
N THR A 147 -5.63 4.48 -14.78
CA THR A 147 -5.65 3.11 -15.32
C THR A 147 -6.38 2.18 -14.35
N GLN A 148 -7.26 1.34 -14.88
CA GLN A 148 -8.00 0.32 -14.15
C GLN A 148 -7.90 -1.04 -14.86
N HIS A 149 -7.78 -2.11 -14.07
CA HIS A 149 -7.67 -3.49 -14.58
C HIS A 149 -8.45 -4.46 -13.68
N GLY A 150 -9.78 -4.39 -13.81
CA GLY A 150 -10.70 -5.26 -13.08
C GLY A 150 -10.68 -5.06 -11.56
N PRO A 151 -11.49 -5.85 -10.84
CA PRO A 151 -11.68 -5.67 -9.39
C PRO A 151 -10.41 -5.86 -8.55
N ARG A 152 -9.44 -6.65 -9.06
CA ARG A 152 -8.15 -6.87 -8.36
C ARG A 152 -7.30 -5.62 -8.24
N GLY A 153 -7.61 -4.55 -8.99
CA GLY A 153 -7.00 -3.24 -8.81
C GLY A 153 -7.51 -2.48 -7.58
N LEU A 154 -8.66 -2.87 -7.00
CA LEU A 154 -9.12 -2.34 -5.71
C LEU A 154 -8.50 -3.10 -4.55
N MET A 155 -8.43 -4.42 -4.69
CA MET A 155 -7.89 -5.33 -3.69
C MET A 155 -7.27 -6.53 -4.38
N VAL A 156 -5.95 -6.69 -4.24
CA VAL A 156 -5.23 -7.84 -4.79
C VAL A 156 -5.60 -9.14 -4.07
N ALA A 157 -5.42 -10.26 -4.77
CA ALA A 157 -5.60 -11.57 -4.15
C ALA A 157 -4.56 -11.78 -3.04
N TRP A 158 -5.05 -12.20 -1.87
CA TRP A 158 -4.18 -12.56 -0.76
C TRP A 158 -3.33 -13.79 -1.13
N ASN A 159 -2.01 -13.66 -0.98
CA ASN A 159 -1.04 -14.71 -1.30
C ASN A 159 -0.15 -15.10 -0.10
N LYS A 160 -0.52 -14.67 1.12
CA LYS A 160 0.19 -14.96 2.37
C LYS A 160 1.60 -14.40 2.48
N SER A 161 2.00 -13.50 1.57
CA SER A 161 3.29 -12.82 1.67
C SER A 161 3.18 -11.59 2.56
N THR A 162 4.21 -11.35 3.38
CA THR A 162 4.29 -10.23 4.32
C THR A 162 3.96 -8.87 3.69
N THR A 163 4.44 -8.63 2.47
CA THR A 163 4.21 -7.39 1.72
C THR A 163 2.76 -7.23 1.28
N ILE A 164 2.12 -8.32 0.83
CA ILE A 164 0.72 -8.28 0.40
C ILE A 164 -0.20 -8.16 1.62
N SER A 165 0.08 -8.87 2.70
CA SER A 165 -0.71 -8.74 3.94
C SER A 165 -0.56 -7.33 4.54
N ALA A 166 0.62 -6.70 4.45
CA ALA A 166 0.77 -5.28 4.83
C ALA A 166 -0.10 -4.35 3.98
N LEU A 167 -0.06 -4.49 2.65
CA LEU A 167 -0.88 -3.69 1.74
C LEU A 167 -2.38 -3.91 1.99
N LEU A 168 -2.81 -5.16 2.12
CA LEU A 168 -4.21 -5.49 2.37
C LEU A 168 -4.69 -4.94 3.71
N SER A 169 -3.83 -4.92 4.73
CA SER A 169 -4.17 -4.26 6.00
C SER A 169 -4.55 -2.79 5.80
N ASP A 170 -3.78 -2.05 5.00
CA ASP A 170 -4.08 -0.63 4.74
C ASP A 170 -5.28 -0.43 3.82
N VAL A 171 -5.47 -1.31 2.83
CA VAL A 171 -6.63 -1.29 1.94
C VAL A 171 -7.91 -1.54 2.74
N TYR A 172 -7.97 -2.59 3.55
CA TYR A 172 -9.12 -2.88 4.40
C TYR A 172 -9.38 -1.79 5.43
N PHE A 173 -8.32 -1.24 6.04
CA PHE A 173 -8.48 -0.13 6.96
C PHE A 173 -9.05 1.11 6.27
N THR A 174 -8.65 1.36 5.02
CA THR A 174 -9.21 2.45 4.21
C THR A 174 -10.68 2.21 3.87
N MET A 175 -11.07 0.97 3.59
CA MET A 175 -12.47 0.57 3.40
C MET A 175 -13.29 0.67 4.69
N GLY A 176 -12.64 0.74 5.85
CA GLY A 176 -13.31 0.74 7.15
C GLY A 176 -13.49 -0.65 7.78
N ASN A 177 -12.97 -1.70 7.16
CA ASN A 177 -13.02 -3.06 7.70
C ASN A 177 -11.89 -3.28 8.72
N VAL A 178 -12.17 -2.97 10.00
CA VAL A 178 -11.19 -3.03 11.10
C VAL A 178 -10.75 -4.46 11.39
N ALA A 179 -11.65 -5.45 11.29
CA ALA A 179 -11.36 -6.87 11.51
C ALA A 179 -10.35 -7.39 10.48
N ALA A 180 -10.65 -7.22 9.19
CA ALA A 180 -9.77 -7.67 8.11
C ALA A 180 -8.42 -6.94 8.14
N ALA A 181 -8.43 -5.64 8.47
CA ALA A 181 -7.21 -4.87 8.63
C ALA A 181 -6.33 -5.43 9.77
N GLN A 182 -6.94 -5.82 10.89
CA GLN A 182 -6.23 -6.40 12.03
C GLN A 182 -5.64 -7.77 11.70
N GLU A 183 -6.40 -8.65 11.05
CA GLU A 183 -5.93 -9.98 10.63
C GLU A 183 -4.70 -9.87 9.72
N MET A 184 -4.80 -9.05 8.67
CA MET A 184 -3.71 -8.82 7.73
C MET A 184 -2.50 -8.15 8.38
N ALA A 185 -2.71 -7.26 9.34
CA ALA A 185 -1.62 -6.66 10.13
C ALA A 185 -0.91 -7.70 10.99
N PHE A 186 -1.66 -8.58 11.66
CA PHE A 186 -1.12 -9.64 12.51
C PHE A 186 -0.28 -10.62 11.69
N GLU A 187 -0.80 -11.07 10.55
CA GLU A 187 -0.11 -11.96 9.64
C GLU A 187 1.18 -11.34 9.09
N SER A 188 1.11 -10.08 8.62
CA SER A 188 2.31 -9.37 8.16
C SER A 188 3.33 -9.18 9.28
N ASN A 189 2.88 -8.90 10.50
CA ASN A 189 3.79 -8.71 11.63
C ASN A 189 4.54 -9.99 12.00
N ILE A 190 3.87 -11.14 12.00
CA ILE A 190 4.50 -12.44 12.29
C ILE A 190 5.31 -12.96 11.10
N GLY A 191 4.89 -12.66 9.88
CA GLY A 191 5.62 -13.01 8.66
C GLY A 191 6.85 -12.14 8.40
N ALA A 192 7.02 -11.02 9.12
CA ALA A 192 8.20 -10.17 8.99
C ALA A 192 9.45 -10.85 9.56
N LEU A 193 10.60 -10.57 8.95
CA LEU A 193 11.89 -11.06 9.42
C LEU A 193 12.25 -10.37 10.76
N CYS A 194 12.95 -11.07 11.64
CA CYS A 194 13.41 -10.58 12.95
C CYS A 194 12.24 -10.23 13.90
N ASP A 195 12.31 -9.08 14.58
CA ASP A 195 11.41 -8.70 15.69
C ASP A 195 10.07 -8.09 15.22
N GLY A 196 9.60 -8.46 14.03
CA GLY A 196 8.32 -8.04 13.47
C GLY A 196 8.37 -6.77 12.62
N ASN A 197 7.20 -6.19 12.36
CA ASN A 197 7.02 -5.01 11.53
C ASN A 197 6.41 -3.86 12.37
N PRO A 198 7.20 -2.81 12.72
CA PRO A 198 6.71 -1.72 13.55
C PRO A 198 5.45 -1.04 12.99
N ARG A 199 5.31 -0.90 11.67
CA ARG A 199 4.11 -0.32 11.04
C ARG A 199 2.88 -1.17 11.31
N MET A 200 3.01 -2.50 11.17
CA MET A 200 1.90 -3.41 11.45
C MET A 200 1.59 -3.46 12.95
N THR A 201 2.61 -3.34 13.81
CA THR A 201 2.41 -3.17 15.25
C THR A 201 1.65 -1.87 15.57
N GLN A 202 1.93 -0.75 14.90
CA GLN A 202 1.13 0.48 15.03
C GLN A 202 -0.33 0.25 14.61
N ARG A 203 -0.57 -0.47 13.50
CA ARG A 203 -1.92 -0.85 13.08
C ARG A 203 -2.61 -1.71 14.13
N LEU A 204 -1.91 -2.69 14.72
CA LEU A 204 -2.44 -3.53 15.79
C LEU A 204 -2.78 -2.73 17.06
N VAL A 205 -1.99 -1.71 17.40
CA VAL A 205 -2.37 -0.76 18.47
C VAL A 205 -3.69 -0.08 18.11
N GLN A 206 -3.79 0.52 16.92
CA GLN A 206 -4.99 1.24 16.48
C GLN A 206 -6.23 0.34 16.49
N THR A 207 -6.17 -0.86 15.90
CA THR A 207 -7.33 -1.76 15.84
C THR A 207 -7.75 -2.26 17.22
N ASN A 208 -6.80 -2.57 18.12
CA ASN A 208 -7.15 -2.96 19.49
C ASN A 208 -7.73 -1.80 20.30
N LEU A 209 -7.26 -0.56 20.11
CA LEU A 209 -7.90 0.62 20.71
C LEU A 209 -9.33 0.81 20.20
N ILE A 210 -9.54 0.64 18.89
CA ILE A 210 -10.85 0.71 18.24
C ILE A 210 -11.81 -0.31 18.86
N TYR A 211 -11.36 -1.56 19.06
CA TYR A 211 -12.16 -2.61 19.73
C TYR A 211 -12.32 -2.45 21.24
N GLY A 212 -11.61 -1.50 21.88
CA GLY A 212 -11.59 -1.39 23.35
C GLY A 212 -10.78 -2.51 24.03
N ALA A 213 -10.00 -3.28 23.27
CA ALA A 213 -9.08 -4.31 23.77
C ALA A 213 -7.80 -3.69 24.36
N TYR A 214 -7.97 -2.78 25.33
CA TYR A 214 -6.91 -1.97 25.90
C TYR A 214 -5.72 -2.77 26.45
N PRO A 215 -5.91 -3.89 27.17
CA PRO A 215 -4.77 -4.69 27.63
C PRO A 215 -3.90 -5.24 26.51
N VAL A 216 -4.48 -5.49 25.32
CA VAL A 216 -3.74 -5.96 24.14
C VAL A 216 -3.02 -4.79 23.47
N ALA A 217 -3.72 -3.66 23.29
CA ALA A 217 -3.12 -2.44 22.76
C ALA A 217 -1.92 -1.99 23.60
N GLU A 218 -2.04 -2.04 24.92
CA GLU A 218 -0.97 -1.68 25.86
C GLU A 218 0.28 -2.54 25.69
N LYS A 219 0.14 -3.85 25.43
CA LYS A 219 1.30 -4.73 25.16
C LYS A 219 2.05 -4.28 23.91
N TYR A 220 1.35 -3.98 22.82
CA TYR A 220 1.99 -3.50 21.59
C TYR A 220 2.61 -2.11 21.76
N ILE A 221 1.96 -1.22 22.52
CA ILE A 221 2.53 0.10 22.88
C ILE A 221 3.85 -0.10 23.63
N ALA A 222 3.90 -0.97 24.65
CA ALA A 222 5.11 -1.21 25.43
C ALA A 222 6.28 -1.71 24.57
N VAL A 223 6.01 -2.57 23.57
CA VAL A 223 7.03 -3.01 22.61
C VAL A 223 7.57 -1.82 21.81
N LEU A 224 6.70 -0.97 21.26
CA LEU A 224 7.12 0.18 20.45
C LEU A 224 7.83 1.28 21.26
N GLU A 225 7.52 1.42 22.55
CA GLU A 225 8.19 2.35 23.47
C GLU A 225 9.68 2.04 23.67
N ASN A 226 10.09 0.78 23.47
CA ASN A 226 11.49 0.37 23.55
C ASN A 226 12.28 0.66 22.26
N THR A 227 11.66 1.26 21.23
CA THR A 227 12.31 1.56 19.95
C THR A 227 12.80 3.00 19.87
N PHE A 228 13.83 3.27 19.05
CA PHE A 228 14.33 4.64 18.89
C PHE A 228 13.37 5.56 18.11
N TYR A 229 12.73 5.04 17.05
CA TYR A 229 11.95 5.87 16.11
C TYR A 229 10.43 5.87 16.35
N TYR A 230 9.89 4.89 17.09
CA TYR A 230 8.44 4.77 17.30
C TYR A 230 7.99 5.08 18.73
N LYS A 231 8.93 5.29 19.66
CA LYS A 231 8.63 5.54 21.07
C LYS A 231 7.69 6.71 21.32
N ASP A 232 7.86 7.82 20.62
CA ASP A 232 7.10 9.04 20.89
C ASP A 232 5.66 8.90 20.37
N TRP A 233 5.52 8.28 19.19
CA TRP A 233 4.21 7.89 18.66
C TRP A 233 3.50 6.92 19.62
N ALA A 234 4.20 5.91 20.15
CA ALA A 234 3.63 4.90 21.04
C ALA A 234 3.17 5.49 22.37
N LYS A 235 4.00 6.33 23.01
CA LYS A 235 3.65 7.06 24.23
C LYS A 235 2.40 7.91 24.04
N ALA A 236 2.27 8.58 22.89
CA ALA A 236 1.09 9.39 22.59
C ALA A 236 -0.20 8.57 22.51
N GLN A 237 -0.14 7.26 22.23
CA GLN A 237 -1.32 6.39 22.20
C GLN A 237 -1.84 6.03 23.59
N ARG A 238 -1.03 6.15 24.65
CA ARG A 238 -1.44 5.77 26.01
C ARG A 238 -2.64 6.57 26.53
N LYS A 239 -2.86 7.79 26.03
CA LYS A 239 -4.03 8.61 26.39
C LYS A 239 -5.39 7.96 26.06
N PHE A 240 -5.38 7.01 25.12
CA PHE A 240 -6.57 6.27 24.69
C PHE A 240 -6.82 5.00 25.51
N LEU A 241 -5.84 4.53 26.28
CA LEU A 241 -5.98 3.29 27.06
C LEU A 241 -7.01 3.48 28.17
N TYR A 242 -7.98 2.56 28.24
CA TYR A 242 -9.05 2.56 29.25
C TYR A 242 -9.87 3.86 29.27
N ASN A 243 -9.97 4.53 28.13
CA ASN A 243 -10.72 5.78 27.97
C ASN A 243 -11.50 5.75 26.64
N ASP A 244 -12.73 5.25 26.70
CA ASP A 244 -13.60 5.13 25.53
C ASP A 244 -13.97 6.48 24.93
N GLU A 245 -14.22 7.50 25.76
CA GLU A 245 -14.55 8.86 25.31
C GLU A 245 -13.41 9.44 24.46
N ALA A 246 -12.14 9.27 24.88
CA ALA A 246 -10.99 9.70 24.12
C ALA A 246 -10.86 8.97 22.77
N VAL A 247 -11.22 7.68 22.71
CA VAL A 247 -11.21 6.92 21.46
C VAL A 247 -12.34 7.36 20.53
N GLU A 248 -13.54 7.57 21.06
CA GLU A 248 -14.73 7.94 20.28
C GLU A 248 -14.65 9.36 19.70
N THR A 249 -14.01 10.27 20.42
CA THR A 249 -13.79 11.67 19.98
C THR A 249 -12.63 11.82 19.00
N ASP A 250 -11.73 10.83 18.91
CA ASP A 250 -10.63 10.86 17.95
C ASP A 250 -11.16 10.75 16.50
N PRO A 251 -10.73 11.62 15.56
CA PRO A 251 -11.22 11.61 14.19
C PRO A 251 -10.98 10.30 13.44
N LEU A 252 -9.88 9.59 13.74
CA LEU A 252 -9.52 8.34 13.08
C LEU A 252 -10.13 7.15 13.82
N LEU A 253 -9.81 7.00 15.11
CA LEU A 253 -10.23 5.83 15.89
C LEU A 253 -11.74 5.82 16.11
N GLY A 254 -12.34 6.97 16.41
CA GLY A 254 -13.78 7.10 16.61
C GLY A 254 -14.58 6.83 15.33
N ASN A 255 -14.11 7.32 14.18
CA ASN A 255 -14.71 7.01 12.89
C ASN A 255 -14.67 5.50 12.58
N MET A 256 -13.53 4.87 12.84
CA MET A 256 -13.37 3.43 12.61
C MET A 256 -14.10 2.57 13.64
N ARG A 257 -14.24 3.04 14.89
CA ARG A 257 -15.05 2.37 15.92
C ARG A 257 -16.53 2.33 15.56
N ARG A 258 -17.05 3.38 14.92
CA ARG A 258 -18.42 3.37 14.38
C ARG A 258 -18.64 2.36 13.25
N ASN A 259 -17.57 1.90 12.58
CA ASN A 259 -17.67 0.85 11.55
C ASN A 259 -17.77 -0.56 12.14
N LEU A 260 -17.58 -0.75 13.45
CA LEU A 260 -17.66 -2.08 14.04
C LEU A 260 -19.09 -2.61 13.93
N LEU A 261 -19.23 -3.77 13.29
CA LEU A 261 -20.51 -4.43 13.12
C LEU A 261 -20.93 -5.09 14.43
N ALA A 262 -22.22 -5.03 14.75
CA ALA A 262 -22.76 -5.65 15.96
C ALA A 262 -22.68 -7.19 15.92
N GLU A 263 -22.78 -7.78 14.73
CA GLU A 263 -22.74 -9.22 14.52
C GLU A 263 -21.39 -9.68 13.96
N ASN A 264 -20.84 -10.74 14.57
CA ASN A 264 -19.65 -11.39 14.07
C ASN A 264 -19.99 -12.21 12.82
N HIS A 265 -19.26 -11.98 11.73
CA HIS A 265 -19.33 -12.76 10.51
C HIS A 265 -17.92 -13.05 9.99
N LEU A 266 -17.80 -14.08 9.15
CA LEU A 266 -16.54 -14.38 8.47
C LEU A 266 -16.38 -13.45 7.27
N ILE A 267 -15.23 -12.77 7.19
CA ILE A 267 -14.89 -11.85 6.11
C ILE A 267 -14.98 -12.59 4.77
N GLN A 268 -15.64 -11.96 3.80
CA GLN A 268 -15.89 -12.44 2.44
C GLN A 268 -16.67 -13.75 2.33
N MET A 269 -17.28 -14.25 3.42
CA MET A 269 -18.14 -15.43 3.34
C MET A 269 -19.35 -15.20 2.43
N ASP A 270 -19.97 -14.03 2.53
CA ASP A 270 -21.12 -13.63 1.70
C ASP A 270 -20.71 -12.79 0.47
N GLY A 271 -19.40 -12.67 0.23
CA GLY A 271 -18.81 -11.86 -0.84
C GLY A 271 -18.24 -10.52 -0.38
N PHE A 272 -17.19 -10.09 -1.08
CA PHE A 272 -16.47 -8.84 -0.79
C PHE A 272 -17.37 -7.60 -0.84
N ASP A 273 -18.30 -7.55 -1.77
CA ASP A 273 -19.23 -6.44 -1.91
C ASP A 273 -20.25 -6.39 -0.76
N THR A 274 -20.77 -7.55 -0.33
CA THR A 274 -21.71 -7.64 0.79
C THR A 274 -21.11 -7.06 2.08
N ASP A 275 -19.86 -7.38 2.38
CA ASP A 275 -19.16 -6.83 3.56
C ASP A 275 -19.05 -5.31 3.49
N LEU A 276 -18.73 -4.76 2.32
CA LEU A 276 -18.62 -3.31 2.12
C LEU A 276 -19.96 -2.59 2.28
N ILE A 277 -21.06 -3.20 1.82
CA ILE A 277 -22.40 -2.64 2.00
C ILE A 277 -22.79 -2.64 3.47
N ARG A 278 -22.57 -3.74 4.21
CA ARG A 278 -22.82 -3.79 5.66
C ARG A 278 -22.04 -2.71 6.41
N LEU A 279 -20.76 -2.51 6.06
CA LEU A 279 -19.93 -1.46 6.67
C LEU A 279 -20.46 -0.05 6.35
N ALA A 280 -20.92 0.17 5.12
CA ALA A 280 -21.50 1.44 4.70
C ALA A 280 -22.80 1.74 5.47
N GLU A 281 -23.71 0.76 5.57
CA GLU A 281 -24.97 0.89 6.34
C GLU A 281 -24.70 1.15 7.82
N GLN A 282 -23.70 0.48 8.40
CA GLN A 282 -23.30 0.64 9.80
C GLN A 282 -22.76 2.04 10.10
N ASN A 283 -21.98 2.63 9.18
CA ASN A 283 -21.47 3.98 9.34
C ASN A 283 -21.52 4.79 8.03
N PRO A 284 -22.67 5.44 7.73
CA PRO A 284 -22.83 6.23 6.51
C PRO A 284 -21.86 7.41 6.39
N SER A 285 -21.28 7.87 7.50
CA SER A 285 -20.27 8.94 7.47
C SER A 285 -18.96 8.50 6.79
N ASN A 286 -18.66 7.20 6.78
CA ASN A 286 -17.51 6.64 6.09
C ASN A 286 -17.89 6.24 4.65
N LYS A 287 -17.77 7.20 3.73
CA LYS A 287 -18.10 7.01 2.31
C LYS A 287 -17.19 6.02 1.58
N ALA A 288 -16.04 5.64 2.15
CA ALA A 288 -15.06 4.81 1.46
C ALA A 288 -15.63 3.42 1.14
N ALA A 289 -16.28 2.76 2.11
CA ALA A 289 -16.87 1.43 1.91
C ALA A 289 -17.85 1.42 0.73
N PHE A 290 -18.78 2.38 0.72
CA PHE A 290 -19.79 2.52 -0.31
C PHE A 290 -19.19 2.81 -1.69
N HIS A 291 -18.21 3.72 -1.77
CA HIS A 291 -17.50 4.03 -3.02
C HIS A 291 -16.73 2.81 -3.54
N TYR A 292 -16.08 2.04 -2.66
CA TYR A 292 -15.41 0.80 -3.04
C TYR A 292 -16.39 -0.24 -3.59
N ALA A 293 -17.57 -0.41 -2.99
CA ALA A 293 -18.58 -1.35 -3.47
C ALA A 293 -19.10 -0.96 -4.87
N GLY A 294 -19.45 0.31 -5.07
CA GLY A 294 -19.92 0.78 -6.37
C GLY A 294 -18.84 0.68 -7.46
N VAL A 295 -17.61 1.12 -7.17
CA VAL A 295 -16.49 0.99 -8.12
C VAL A 295 -16.15 -0.48 -8.37
N PHE A 296 -16.26 -1.36 -7.37
CA PHE A 296 -16.10 -2.80 -7.56
C PHE A 296 -17.08 -3.35 -8.60
N TYR A 297 -18.36 -2.99 -8.53
CA TYR A 297 -19.34 -3.40 -9.54
C TYR A 297 -19.01 -2.86 -10.93
N LEU A 298 -18.61 -1.59 -11.02
CA LEU A 298 -18.21 -0.99 -12.30
C LEU A 298 -17.01 -1.72 -12.92
N LEU A 299 -15.97 -1.98 -12.12
CA LEU A 299 -14.77 -2.69 -12.56
C LEU A 299 -15.05 -4.16 -12.94
N ALA A 300 -15.98 -4.81 -12.23
CA ALA A 300 -16.46 -6.15 -12.55
C ALA A 300 -17.41 -6.19 -13.76
N LYS A 301 -17.87 -5.02 -14.24
CA LYS A 301 -18.97 -4.87 -15.21
C LYS A 301 -20.25 -5.57 -14.76
N ASP A 302 -20.47 -5.66 -13.45
CA ASP A 302 -21.71 -6.20 -12.88
C ASP A 302 -22.78 -5.10 -12.83
N VAL A 303 -23.38 -4.90 -14.00
CA VAL A 303 -24.39 -3.88 -14.23
C VAL A 303 -25.64 -4.14 -13.38
N MET A 304 -25.99 -5.39 -13.10
CA MET A 304 -27.20 -5.73 -12.34
C MET A 304 -27.06 -5.42 -10.85
N ARG A 305 -25.92 -5.76 -10.23
CA ARG A 305 -25.66 -5.38 -8.84
C ARG A 305 -25.50 -3.87 -8.70
N PHE A 306 -24.84 -3.22 -9.65
CA PHE A 306 -24.75 -1.76 -9.67
C PHE A 306 -26.14 -1.10 -9.77
N LYS A 307 -27.04 -1.62 -10.62
CA LYS A 307 -28.43 -1.16 -10.70
C LYS A 307 -29.11 -1.21 -9.34
N THR A 308 -29.03 -2.37 -8.69
CA THR A 308 -29.63 -2.60 -7.38
C THR A 308 -29.07 -1.62 -6.34
N LEU A 309 -27.75 -1.40 -6.34
CA LEU A 309 -27.09 -0.42 -5.48
C LEU A 309 -27.67 0.99 -5.67
N VAL A 310 -27.74 1.47 -6.92
CA VAL A 310 -28.23 2.83 -7.20
C VAL A 310 -29.71 2.97 -6.89
N GLU A 311 -30.55 2.01 -7.29
CA GLU A 311 -32.00 2.04 -7.03
C GLU A 311 -32.33 1.99 -5.53
N THR A 312 -31.49 1.32 -4.73
CA THR A 312 -31.71 1.19 -3.27
C THR A 312 -31.24 2.42 -2.51
N TYR A 313 -30.07 2.98 -2.84
CA TYR A 313 -29.41 3.97 -2.00
C TYR A 313 -29.50 5.41 -2.51
N TYR A 314 -29.89 5.65 -3.77
CA TYR A 314 -29.96 7.01 -4.29
C TYR A 314 -30.93 7.87 -3.47
N GLY A 315 -30.45 9.05 -3.04
CA GLY A 315 -31.19 9.98 -2.19
C GLY A 315 -31.07 9.71 -0.68
N THR A 316 -30.34 8.66 -0.28
CA THR A 316 -29.99 8.40 1.12
C THR A 316 -28.68 9.11 1.51
N ASP A 317 -28.31 9.08 2.79
CA ASP A 317 -27.03 9.63 3.27
C ASP A 317 -25.80 8.95 2.64
N LEU A 318 -25.94 7.70 2.18
CA LEU A 318 -24.89 6.94 1.51
C LEU A 318 -24.66 7.37 0.06
N LEU A 319 -25.72 7.79 -0.64
CA LEU A 319 -25.66 8.22 -2.03
C LEU A 319 -26.60 9.43 -2.26
N PRO A 320 -26.29 10.59 -1.66
CA PRO A 320 -27.12 11.78 -1.79
C PRO A 320 -27.10 12.34 -3.22
N SER A 321 -25.99 12.13 -3.92
CA SER A 321 -25.80 12.51 -5.33
C SER A 321 -24.91 11.49 -6.01
N LEU A 322 -25.11 11.24 -7.31
CA LEU A 322 -24.27 10.30 -8.04
C LEU A 322 -22.87 10.88 -8.32
N PRO A 323 -21.79 10.18 -7.92
CA PRO A 323 -20.44 10.45 -8.42
C PRO A 323 -20.36 10.34 -9.94
N VAL A 324 -19.34 10.98 -10.54
CA VAL A 324 -19.20 11.05 -12.01
C VAL A 324 -19.26 9.67 -12.66
N SER A 325 -18.47 8.70 -12.19
CA SER A 325 -18.45 7.36 -12.80
C SER A 325 -19.77 6.61 -12.64
N PHE A 326 -20.55 6.93 -11.60
CA PHE A 326 -21.85 6.31 -11.36
C PHE A 326 -22.91 6.92 -12.27
N GLN A 327 -22.85 8.23 -12.55
CA GLN A 327 -23.68 8.86 -13.59
C GLN A 327 -23.41 8.24 -14.97
N GLU A 328 -22.14 8.04 -15.31
CA GLU A 328 -21.73 7.38 -16.55
C GLU A 328 -22.29 5.94 -16.63
N ALA A 329 -22.25 5.19 -15.53
CA ALA A 329 -22.81 3.84 -15.46
C ALA A 329 -24.34 3.78 -15.53
N VAL A 330 -25.05 4.77 -14.96
CA VAL A 330 -26.51 4.90 -15.07
C VAL A 330 -26.95 5.08 -16.52
N ILE A 331 -26.16 5.75 -17.34
CA ILE A 331 -26.44 5.86 -18.77
C ILE A 331 -26.32 4.50 -19.47
N ILE A 332 -25.28 3.70 -19.15
CA ILE A 332 -25.13 2.33 -19.69
C ILE A 332 -26.29 1.44 -19.27
N LEU A 333 -26.75 1.58 -18.02
CA LEU A 333 -27.86 0.80 -17.47
C LEU A 333 -29.15 0.94 -18.29
N SER A 334 -29.45 2.15 -18.75
CA SER A 334 -30.70 2.45 -19.45
C SER A 334 -30.48 3.39 -20.62
N GLU A 335 -29.69 2.98 -21.61
CA GLU A 335 -29.29 3.84 -22.73
C GLU A 335 -30.48 4.44 -23.52
N LYS A 336 -31.61 3.72 -23.52
CA LYS A 336 -32.81 4.08 -24.29
C LYS A 336 -33.86 4.84 -23.48
N ASP A 337 -33.60 5.12 -22.21
CA ASP A 337 -34.57 5.72 -21.28
C ASP A 337 -33.99 6.99 -20.63
N PRO A 338 -34.15 8.16 -21.28
CA PRO A 338 -33.72 9.43 -20.71
C PRO A 338 -34.43 9.81 -19.41
N ASP A 339 -35.62 9.27 -19.15
CA ASP A 339 -36.36 9.56 -17.92
C ASP A 339 -35.71 8.83 -16.73
N TYR A 340 -35.16 7.64 -16.94
CA TYR A 340 -34.31 6.96 -15.97
C TYR A 340 -33.09 7.81 -15.58
N TRP A 341 -32.43 8.46 -16.55
CA TRP A 341 -31.26 9.30 -16.25
C TRP A 341 -31.64 10.52 -15.40
N LYS A 342 -32.76 11.18 -15.73
CA LYS A 342 -33.29 12.32 -14.97
C LYS A 342 -33.67 11.92 -13.55
N ARG A 343 -34.30 10.75 -13.38
CA ARG A 343 -34.68 10.21 -12.06
C ARG A 343 -33.49 10.10 -11.11
N PHE A 344 -32.31 9.76 -11.62
CA PHE A 344 -31.08 9.62 -10.83
C PHE A 344 -30.17 10.86 -10.88
N GLY A 345 -30.65 11.98 -11.43
CA GLY A 345 -29.92 13.24 -11.42
C GLY A 345 -28.64 13.23 -12.26
N VAL A 346 -28.62 12.48 -13.37
CA VAL A 346 -27.51 12.52 -14.33
C VAL A 346 -27.45 13.92 -14.94
N SER A 347 -26.28 14.56 -14.83
CA SER A 347 -26.08 15.93 -15.29
C SER A 347 -26.15 16.07 -16.82
N GLU A 348 -26.64 17.21 -17.30
CA GLU A 348 -26.75 17.51 -18.74
C GLU A 348 -25.39 17.48 -19.45
N SER A 349 -24.31 17.86 -18.73
CA SER A 349 -22.95 17.79 -19.26
C SER A 349 -22.51 16.35 -19.56
N ILE A 350 -22.83 15.40 -18.68
CA ILE A 350 -22.55 13.97 -18.89
C ILE A 350 -23.44 13.40 -20.00
N VAL A 351 -24.71 13.77 -20.06
CA VAL A 351 -25.62 13.38 -21.15
C VAL A 351 -25.09 13.86 -22.51
N GLY A 352 -24.66 15.13 -22.60
CA GLY A 352 -24.05 15.69 -23.80
C GLY A 352 -22.77 14.94 -24.20
N ARG A 353 -21.88 14.72 -23.22
CA ARG A 353 -20.63 13.96 -23.43
C ARG A 353 -20.89 12.53 -23.92
N PHE A 354 -21.91 11.86 -23.39
CA PHE A 354 -22.29 10.52 -23.86
C PHE A 354 -22.85 10.53 -25.28
N THR A 355 -23.65 11.54 -25.64
CA THR A 355 -24.21 11.69 -26.98
C THR A 355 -23.10 11.82 -28.02
N ASP A 356 -22.06 12.60 -27.72
CA ASP A 356 -20.88 12.72 -28.57
C ASP A 356 -20.04 11.44 -28.59
N TYR A 357 -19.87 10.77 -27.44
CA TYR A 357 -19.22 9.46 -27.35
C TYR A 357 -19.89 8.46 -28.29
N LYS A 358 -21.21 8.29 -28.18
CA LYS A 358 -22.01 7.38 -29.00
C LYS A 358 -21.91 7.72 -30.49
N ARG A 359 -21.98 9.01 -30.86
CA ARG A 359 -21.80 9.45 -32.26
C ARG A 359 -20.45 9.02 -32.81
N GLN A 360 -19.37 9.21 -32.06
CA GLN A 360 -18.02 8.83 -32.48
C GLN A 360 -17.83 7.31 -32.57
N VAL A 361 -18.37 6.54 -31.61
CA VAL A 361 -18.35 5.07 -31.66
C VAL A 361 -19.07 4.57 -32.92
N LEU A 362 -20.26 5.11 -33.23
CA LEU A 362 -21.03 4.70 -34.40
C LEU A 362 -20.35 5.08 -35.72
N ALA A 363 -19.71 6.26 -35.79
CA ALA A 363 -18.94 6.68 -36.96
C ALA A 363 -17.69 5.81 -37.19
N GLY A 364 -17.02 5.41 -36.11
CA GLY A 364 -15.80 4.60 -36.16
C GLY A 364 -16.03 3.08 -36.16
N ARG A 365 -17.28 2.59 -36.14
CA ARG A 365 -17.61 1.17 -35.98
C ARG A 365 -17.01 0.24 -37.04
N ASN A 366 -16.76 0.76 -38.24
CA ASN A 366 -16.18 0.01 -39.35
C ASN A 366 -14.63 -0.08 -39.26
N ASN A 367 -14.01 0.60 -38.29
CA ASN A 367 -12.56 0.65 -38.12
C ASN A 367 -12.15 0.14 -36.73
N SER A 368 -12.56 -1.10 -36.43
CA SER A 368 -12.50 -1.72 -35.10
C SER A 368 -11.11 -1.72 -34.45
N ASN A 369 -10.04 -1.79 -35.25
CA ASN A 369 -8.66 -1.80 -34.75
C ASN A 369 -8.18 -0.41 -34.29
N ALA A 370 -8.62 0.67 -34.94
CA ALA A 370 -8.23 2.03 -34.60
C ALA A 370 -9.17 2.68 -33.57
N LEU A 371 -10.40 2.17 -33.45
CA LEU A 371 -11.45 2.75 -32.60
C LEU A 371 -11.02 2.92 -31.13
N PRO A 372 -10.41 1.94 -30.43
CA PRO A 372 -10.00 2.13 -29.04
C PRO A 372 -8.99 3.28 -28.89
N GLY A 373 -8.00 3.39 -29.78
CA GLY A 373 -7.00 4.45 -29.73
C GLY A 373 -7.57 5.84 -30.00
N LEU A 374 -8.58 5.94 -30.87
CA LEU A 374 -9.30 7.19 -31.14
C LEU A 374 -10.14 7.61 -29.93
N MET A 375 -10.90 6.68 -29.35
CA MET A 375 -11.77 6.96 -28.21
C MET A 375 -10.99 7.29 -26.94
N TYR A 376 -9.80 6.71 -26.75
CA TYR A 376 -8.97 6.93 -25.57
C TYR A 376 -8.60 8.40 -25.35
N ARG A 377 -8.38 9.17 -26.42
CA ARG A 377 -7.92 10.57 -26.31
C ARG A 377 -8.95 11.49 -25.67
N SER A 378 -10.23 11.25 -25.93
CA SER A 378 -11.32 12.13 -25.49
C SER A 378 -12.16 11.52 -24.38
N TYR A 379 -12.13 10.19 -24.22
CA TYR A 379 -13.00 9.46 -23.30
C TYR A 379 -12.26 8.39 -22.49
N GLY A 380 -10.94 8.30 -22.59
CA GLY A 380 -10.14 7.32 -21.83
C GLY A 380 -10.26 7.46 -20.31
N ASP A 381 -10.77 8.60 -19.84
CA ASP A 381 -11.07 8.95 -18.45
C ASP A 381 -12.49 8.56 -17.99
N THR A 382 -13.30 7.95 -18.86
CA THR A 382 -14.71 7.61 -18.59
C THR A 382 -14.92 6.12 -18.33
N TYR A 383 -15.95 5.81 -17.55
CA TYR A 383 -16.43 4.44 -17.38
C TYR A 383 -16.90 3.84 -18.72
N TRP A 384 -17.46 4.62 -19.64
CA TRP A 384 -17.91 4.11 -20.95
C TRP A 384 -16.77 3.49 -21.76
N TYR A 385 -15.61 4.16 -21.78
CA TYR A 385 -14.43 3.65 -22.45
C TYR A 385 -13.93 2.37 -21.78
N TYR A 386 -13.87 2.34 -20.45
CA TYR A 386 -13.51 1.13 -19.71
C TYR A 386 -14.48 -0.02 -20.02
N TYR A 387 -15.79 0.22 -19.94
CA TYR A 387 -16.82 -0.78 -20.18
C TYR A 387 -16.74 -1.39 -21.59
N MET A 388 -16.44 -0.57 -22.60
CA MET A 388 -16.42 -1.01 -24.00
C MET A 388 -15.09 -1.64 -24.44
N PHE A 389 -13.94 -1.14 -23.96
CA PHE A 389 -12.62 -1.46 -24.53
C PHE A 389 -11.62 -2.12 -23.57
N LYS A 390 -11.95 -2.26 -22.28
CA LYS A 390 -11.11 -2.91 -21.27
C LYS A 390 -11.85 -4.08 -20.65
#